data_AF-A0A2D3W141-F1
#
_entry.id   AF-A0A2D3W141-F1
#
_cell.length_a   1.000
_cell.length_b   1.000
_cell.length_c   1.000
_cell.angle_alpha   90.00
_cell.angle_beta   90.00
_cell.angle_gamma   90.00
#
_symmetry.space_group_name_H-M   'P 1'
#
loop_
_entity.id
_entity.type
_entity.pdbx_description
1 polymer ?
#
loop_
_entity_poly.entity_id
_entity_poly.type
_entity_poly.pdbx_seq_one_letter_code
_entity_poly.pdbx_strand_id
1 'polypeptide(L)'
;MKQTSYKKQYSFFEQSLLNISSGIYFSVKDFIDIAKELDISLPFKTREIVLQKLLLEAKQKKLNDKLITLFFQKLEEKKEQYLALHVNYEKSKPLISNWLRQLESTKMLIQRELFQGNIYE
;
A
#
# COMPACT_ATOMS: atom_id res chain seq x y z
N MET A 1 -12.74 1.41 34.62
CA MET A 1 -13.03 1.95 33.28
C MET A 1 -12.86 0.82 32.28
N LYS A 2 -13.93 0.42 31.59
CA LYS A 2 -13.88 -0.66 30.59
C LYS A 2 -13.14 -0.13 29.36
N GLN A 3 -11.94 -0.63 29.08
CA GLN A 3 -11.32 -0.46 27.77
C GLN A 3 -12.15 -1.28 26.77
N THR A 4 -13.07 -0.61 26.08
CA THR A 4 -13.73 -1.17 24.91
C THR A 4 -12.68 -1.33 23.82
N SER A 5 -12.16 -2.55 23.69
CA SER A 5 -11.39 -3.00 22.54
C SER A 5 -12.27 -2.91 21.30
N TYR A 6 -12.32 -1.74 20.68
CA TYR A 6 -12.78 -1.61 19.31
C TYR A 6 -11.73 -2.29 18.43
N LYS A 7 -11.93 -3.58 18.12
CA LYS A 7 -11.35 -4.17 16.92
C LYS A 7 -11.93 -3.40 15.74
N LYS A 8 -11.27 -2.30 15.35
CA LYS A 8 -11.60 -1.57 14.13
C LYS A 8 -11.49 -2.56 12.98
N GLN A 9 -12.60 -2.80 12.30
CA GLN A 9 -12.67 -3.72 11.18
C GLN A 9 -12.02 -3.02 9.98
N TYR A 10 -10.78 -3.39 9.67
CA TYR A 10 -10.07 -2.86 8.50
C TYR A 10 -10.81 -3.25 7.22
N SER A 11 -10.89 -2.34 6.25
CA SER A 11 -11.46 -2.67 4.95
C SER A 11 -10.65 -3.79 4.28
N PHE A 12 -11.27 -4.56 3.38
CA PHE A 12 -10.55 -5.58 2.60
C PHE A 12 -9.33 -4.98 1.87
N PHE A 13 -9.45 -3.72 1.44
CA PHE A 13 -8.36 -2.95 0.84
C PHE A 13 -7.20 -2.72 1.81
N GLU A 14 -7.49 -2.20 3.01
CA GLU A 14 -6.48 -1.98 4.04
C GLU A 14 -5.79 -3.30 4.43
N GLN A 15 -6.57 -4.37 4.62
CA GLN A 15 -6.01 -5.70 4.89
C GLN A 15 -5.10 -6.18 3.77
N SER A 16 -5.47 -5.94 2.50
CA SER A 16 -4.66 -6.34 1.35
C SER A 16 -3.34 -5.58 1.26
N LEU A 17 -3.34 -4.28 1.56
CA LEU A 17 -2.10 -3.48 1.65
C LEU A 17 -1.24 -3.85 2.87
N LEU A 18 -1.87 -4.35 3.93
CA LEU A 18 -1.20 -4.76 5.16
C LEU A 18 -0.73 -6.23 5.12
N ASN A 19 -1.25 -7.09 4.26
CA ASN A 19 -0.94 -8.51 4.31
C ASN A 19 0.49 -8.82 3.83
N ILE A 20 1.26 -9.52 4.67
CA ILE A 20 2.73 -9.67 4.62
C ILE A 20 3.20 -10.88 3.75
N SER A 21 2.30 -11.63 3.13
CA SER A 21 2.66 -12.86 2.39
C SER A 21 3.06 -12.64 0.91
N SER A 22 3.17 -11.40 0.45
CA SER A 22 3.60 -11.05 -0.90
C SER A 22 4.90 -10.24 -0.83
N GLY A 23 5.78 -10.32 -1.83
CA GLY A 23 7.00 -9.48 -1.88
C GLY A 23 6.71 -7.96 -1.77
N ILE A 24 5.45 -7.59 -1.87
CA ILE A 24 4.89 -6.24 -1.95
C ILE A 24 4.62 -5.70 -0.55
N TYR A 25 5.64 -5.76 0.30
CA TYR A 25 5.56 -5.16 1.62
C TYR A 25 5.71 -3.63 1.52
N PHE A 26 4.70 -2.91 1.99
CA PHE A 26 4.83 -1.49 2.35
C PHE A 26 5.14 -1.38 3.84
N SER A 27 6.20 -0.65 4.15
CA SER A 27 6.63 -0.31 5.50
C SER A 27 5.92 0.96 6.01
N VAL A 28 6.03 1.21 7.32
CA VAL A 28 5.62 2.50 7.92
C VAL A 28 6.34 3.66 7.24
N LYS A 29 7.62 3.49 6.93
CA LYS A 29 8.42 4.51 6.26
C LYS A 29 7.86 4.83 4.88
N ASP A 30 7.49 3.81 4.09
CA ASP A 30 6.91 4.01 2.76
C ASP A 30 5.63 4.85 2.84
N PHE A 31 4.76 4.58 3.81
CA PHE A 31 3.55 5.38 4.00
C PHE A 31 3.84 6.81 4.46
N ILE A 32 4.84 7.00 5.32
CA ILE A 32 5.26 8.34 5.75
C ILE A 32 5.86 9.13 4.57
N ASP A 33 6.65 8.48 3.73
CA ASP A 33 7.26 9.14 2.58
C ASP A 33 6.20 9.51 1.53
N ILE A 34 5.23 8.62 1.25
CA ILE A 34 4.03 8.97 0.44
C ILE A 34 3.27 10.15 1.06
N ALA A 35 3.09 10.18 2.37
CA ALA A 35 2.36 11.25 3.04
C ALA A 35 3.08 12.61 2.92
N LYS A 36 4.41 12.63 3.00
CA LYS A 36 5.20 13.85 2.81
C LYS A 36 5.01 14.42 1.40
N GLU A 37 5.01 13.57 0.37
CA GLU A 37 4.76 13.98 -1.02
C GLU A 37 3.34 14.54 -1.23
N LEU A 38 2.39 14.20 -0.35
CA LEU A 38 1.03 14.74 -0.34
C LEU A 38 0.83 15.93 0.62
N ASP A 39 1.90 16.41 1.26
CA ASP A 39 1.82 17.43 2.33
C ASP A 39 0.85 17.02 3.46
N ILE A 40 0.94 15.75 3.88
CA ILE A 40 0.18 15.13 4.97
C ILE A 40 1.13 14.77 6.11
N SER A 41 0.87 15.30 7.30
CA SER A 41 1.61 14.93 8.51
C SER A 41 1.02 13.71 9.20
N LEU A 42 1.77 12.61 9.17
CA LEU A 42 1.40 11.35 9.82
C LEU A 42 2.23 11.13 11.09
N PRO A 43 1.62 10.62 12.17
CA PRO A 43 2.36 10.26 13.37
C PRO A 43 3.18 8.98 13.12
N PHE A 44 4.34 8.85 13.77
CA PHE A 44 5.07 7.59 13.83
C PHE A 44 4.33 6.61 14.75
N LYS A 45 3.43 5.81 14.16
CA LYS A 45 2.61 4.79 14.84
C LYS A 45 2.68 3.46 14.08
N THR A 46 1.86 2.49 14.49
CA THR A 46 1.76 1.21 13.78
C THR A 46 1.33 1.43 12.34
N ARG A 47 1.76 0.52 11.46
CA ARG A 47 1.54 0.62 10.01
C ARG A 47 0.06 0.75 9.64
N GLU A 48 -0.80 0.05 10.35
CA GLU A 48 -2.24 0.07 10.19
C GLU A 48 -2.81 1.47 10.45
N ILE A 49 -2.38 2.10 11.55
CA ILE A 49 -2.84 3.43 11.94
C ILE A 49 -2.34 4.48 10.94
N VAL A 50 -1.09 4.34 10.49
CA VAL A 50 -0.47 5.24 9.51
C VAL A 50 -1.20 5.15 8.17
N LEU A 51 -1.48 3.93 7.69
CA LEU A 51 -2.24 3.72 6.46
C LEU A 51 -3.65 4.33 6.54
N GLN A 52 -4.39 4.02 7.61
CA GLN A 52 -5.75 4.58 7.77
C GLN A 52 -5.74 6.11 7.75
N LYS A 53 -4.80 6.72 8.48
CA LYS A 53 -4.72 8.17 8.53
C LYS A 53 -4.33 8.75 7.17
N LEU A 54 -3.40 8.11 6.44
CA LEU A 54 -3.05 8.50 5.08
C LEU A 54 -4.27 8.50 4.15
N LEU A 55 -5.04 7.40 4.14
CA LEU A 55 -6.23 7.25 3.29
C LEU A 55 -7.31 8.28 3.63
N LEU A 56 -7.56 8.50 4.92
CA LEU A 56 -8.56 9.46 5.39
C LEU A 56 -8.19 10.90 5.02
N GLU A 57 -6.95 11.31 5.31
CA GLU A 57 -6.45 12.66 5.02
C GLU A 57 -6.42 12.93 3.51
N ALA A 58 -5.98 11.95 2.70
CA ALA A 58 -5.99 12.06 1.25
C ALA A 58 -7.42 12.21 0.71
N LYS A 59 -8.40 11.45 1.23
CA LYS A 59 -9.82 11.59 0.86
C LYS A 59 -10.35 12.98 1.22
N GLN A 60 -10.10 13.45 2.44
CA GLN A 60 -10.55 14.78 2.91
C GLN A 60 -9.97 15.92 2.07
N LYS A 61 -8.71 15.81 1.65
CA LYS A 61 -8.02 16.79 0.81
C LYS A 61 -8.24 16.60 -0.70
N LYS A 62 -9.05 15.61 -1.12
CA LYS A 62 -9.28 15.24 -2.53
C LYS A 62 -7.97 14.94 -3.30
N LEU A 63 -7.05 14.22 -2.65
CA LEU A 63 -5.73 13.86 -3.19
C LEU A 63 -5.64 12.40 -3.65
N ASN A 64 -6.77 11.71 -3.85
CA ASN A 64 -6.80 10.28 -4.19
C ASN A 64 -6.00 9.97 -5.47
N ASP A 65 -6.13 10.77 -6.53
CA ASP A 65 -5.40 10.54 -7.79
C ASP A 65 -3.88 10.63 -7.61
N LYS A 66 -3.42 11.60 -6.81
CA LYS A 66 -2.00 11.72 -6.45
C LYS A 66 -1.55 10.56 -5.57
N LEU A 67 -2.37 10.15 -4.62
CA LEU A 67 -2.09 9.00 -3.76
C LEU A 67 -1.95 7.70 -4.57
N ILE A 68 -2.85 7.46 -5.54
CA ILE A 68 -2.75 6.32 -6.48
C ILE A 68 -1.42 6.38 -7.24
N THR A 69 -1.08 7.55 -7.77
CA THR A 69 0.17 7.76 -8.52
C THR A 69 1.40 7.42 -7.68
N LEU A 70 1.45 7.87 -6.42
CA LEU A 70 2.56 7.59 -5.51
C LEU A 70 2.67 6.11 -5.13
N PHE A 71 1.54 5.44 -4.89
CA PHE A 71 1.54 4.00 -4.71
C PHE A 71 2.06 3.26 -5.94
N PHE A 72 1.65 3.69 -7.14
CA PHE A 72 2.08 3.08 -8.39
C PHE A 72 3.58 3.25 -8.63
N GLN A 73 4.13 4.43 -8.34
CA GLN A 73 5.58 4.66 -8.38
C GLN A 73 6.34 3.70 -7.47
N LYS A 74 5.88 3.52 -6.23
CA LYS A 74 6.50 2.56 -5.28
C LYS A 74 6.40 1.11 -5.76
N LEU A 75 5.31 0.74 -6.43
CA LEU A 75 5.16 -0.59 -7.02
C LEU A 75 6.08 -0.78 -8.23
N GLU A 76 6.31 0.28 -9.01
CA GLU A 76 7.22 0.24 -10.16
C GLU A 76 8.69 0.15 -9.71
N GLU A 77 9.10 0.91 -8.70
CA GLU A 77 10.43 0.79 -8.08
C GLU A 77 10.72 -0.66 -7.64
N LYS A 78 9.73 -1.32 -7.00
CA LYS A 78 9.83 -2.73 -6.61
C LYS A 78 9.88 -3.67 -7.82
N LYS A 79 9.09 -3.39 -8.86
CA LYS A 79 9.08 -4.17 -10.11
C LYS A 79 10.45 -4.18 -10.77
N GLU A 80 11.09 -3.02 -10.87
CA GLU A 80 12.44 -2.90 -11.44
C GLU A 80 13.46 -3.71 -10.64
N GLN A 81 13.40 -3.65 -9.31
CA GLN A 81 14.24 -4.48 -8.43
C GLN A 81 14.02 -5.98 -8.68
N TYR A 82 12.78 -6.41 -8.84
CA TYR A 82 12.46 -7.81 -9.12
C TYR A 82 12.88 -8.26 -10.51
N LEU A 83 12.73 -7.43 -11.52
CA LEU A 83 13.22 -7.73 -12.87
C LEU A 83 14.74 -7.88 -12.88
N ALA A 84 15.47 -7.01 -12.17
CA ALA A 84 16.91 -7.15 -12.01
C ALA A 84 17.28 -8.47 -11.32
N LEU A 85 16.55 -8.88 -10.27
CA LEU A 85 16.77 -10.17 -9.62
C LEU A 85 16.40 -11.36 -10.53
N HIS A 86 15.35 -11.22 -11.34
CA HIS A 86 14.89 -12.27 -12.25
C HIS A 86 15.93 -12.62 -13.32
N VAL A 87 16.70 -11.62 -13.79
CA VAL A 87 17.80 -11.81 -14.73
C VAL A 87 18.99 -12.50 -14.08
N ASN A 88 19.31 -12.14 -12.83
CA ASN A 88 20.53 -12.57 -12.16
C ASN A 88 20.40 -13.92 -11.42
N TYR A 89 19.18 -14.37 -11.11
CA TYR A 89 18.95 -15.54 -10.25
C TYR A 89 17.94 -16.54 -10.86
N GLU A 90 18.44 -17.41 -11.74
CA GLU A 90 17.66 -18.41 -12.48
C GLU A 90 16.74 -19.27 -11.58
N LYS A 91 17.27 -19.77 -10.45
CA LYS A 91 16.54 -20.64 -9.52
C LYS A 91 15.38 -19.92 -8.81
N SER A 92 15.42 -18.59 -8.73
CA SER A 92 14.41 -17.78 -8.06
C SER A 92 13.33 -17.25 -9.01
N LYS A 93 13.45 -17.48 -10.33
CA LYS A 93 12.49 -16.98 -11.33
C LYS A 93 11.02 -17.32 -11.05
N PRO A 94 10.65 -18.55 -10.60
CA PRO A 94 9.24 -18.86 -10.31
C PRO A 94 8.68 -18.01 -9.16
N LEU A 95 9.46 -17.81 -8.10
CA LEU A 95 9.09 -16.98 -6.95
C LEU A 95 8.97 -15.51 -7.35
N ILE A 96 9.95 -14.99 -8.09
CA ILE A 96 9.97 -13.60 -8.55
C ILE A 96 8.81 -13.33 -9.52
N SER A 97 8.50 -14.27 -10.42
CA SER A 97 7.35 -14.17 -11.32
C SER A 97 6.02 -14.08 -10.56
N ASN A 98 5.91 -14.81 -9.44
CA ASN A 98 4.75 -14.69 -8.56
C ASN A 98 4.66 -13.29 -7.93
N TRP A 99 5.77 -12.73 -7.44
CA TRP A 99 5.79 -11.36 -6.91
C TRP A 99 5.43 -10.31 -7.96
N LEU A 100 5.92 -10.45 -9.20
CA LEU A 100 5.55 -9.58 -10.31
C LEU A 100 4.04 -9.63 -10.61
N ARG A 101 3.44 -10.83 -10.60
CA ARG A 101 1.98 -10.98 -10.78
C ARG A 101 1.20 -10.35 -9.64
N GLN A 102 1.68 -10.51 -8.41
CA GLN A 102 1.08 -9.88 -7.25
C GLN A 102 1.14 -8.34 -7.38
N LEU A 103 2.23 -7.76 -7.92
CA LEU A 103 2.37 -6.29 -8.09
C LEU A 103 1.27 -5.74 -8.98
N GLU A 104 1.04 -6.39 -10.12
CA GLU A 104 -0.03 -5.98 -11.04
C GLU A 104 -1.43 -6.15 -10.39
N SER A 105 -1.63 -7.22 -9.61
CA SER A 105 -2.88 -7.42 -8.86
C SER A 105 -3.11 -6.33 -7.81
N THR A 106 -2.05 -5.91 -7.11
CA THR A 106 -2.10 -4.80 -6.14
C THR A 106 -2.39 -3.47 -6.83
N LYS A 107 -1.79 -3.19 -8.00
CA LYS A 107 -2.11 -1.98 -8.78
C LYS A 107 -3.59 -1.93 -9.14
N MET A 108 -4.13 -3.02 -9.66
CA MET A 108 -5.56 -3.12 -10.00
C MET A 108 -6.46 -2.89 -8.78
N LEU A 109 -6.09 -3.47 -7.62
CA LEU A 109 -6.82 -3.25 -6.37
C LEU A 109 -6.79 -1.78 -5.93
N ILE A 110 -5.61 -1.16 -5.90
CA ILE A 110 -5.43 0.26 -5.53
C ILE A 110 -6.26 1.15 -6.45
N GLN A 111 -6.18 0.93 -7.76
CA GLN A 111 -6.96 1.70 -8.73
C GLN A 111 -8.46 1.54 -8.49
N ARG A 112 -8.95 0.31 -8.32
CA ARG A 112 -10.37 0.05 -8.08
C ARG A 112 -10.86 0.75 -6.81
N GLU A 113 -10.19 0.53 -5.69
CA GLU A 113 -10.67 0.97 -4.38
C GLU A 113 -10.53 2.48 -4.16
N LEU A 114 -9.43 3.10 -4.60
CA LEU A 114 -9.21 4.54 -4.45
C LEU A 114 -9.98 5.38 -5.47
N PHE A 115 -10.14 4.88 -6.71
CA PHE A 115 -10.85 5.60 -7.76
C PHE A 115 -12.37 5.54 -7.57
N GLN A 116 -12.89 4.39 -7.11
CA GLN A 116 -14.33 4.22 -6.86
C GLN A 116 -14.79 4.83 -5.53
N GLY A 117 -13.87 5.20 -4.64
CA GLY A 117 -14.20 5.83 -3.35
C GLY A 117 -14.62 4.86 -2.24
N ASN A 118 -14.56 3.56 -2.51
CA ASN A 118 -15.07 2.45 -1.68
C ASN A 118 -14.38 2.28 -0.31
N ILE A 119 -13.34 3.05 0.00
CA ILE A 119 -12.49 2.82 1.18
C ILE A 119 -13.24 3.03 2.51
N TYR A 120 -14.28 3.87 2.51
CA TYR A 120 -15.07 4.23 3.71
C TYR A 120 -16.56 4.46 3.40
N GLU A 121 -17.12 3.74 2.42
CA GLU A 121 -18.58 3.63 2.25
C GLU A 121 -19.16 2.53 3.15
#